data_AF-A0A7X9YQ01-F1
#
_entry.id   AF-A0A7X9YQ01-F1
#
_cell.length_a   1.000
_cell.length_b   1.000
_cell.length_c   1.000
_cell.angle_alpha   90.00
_cell.angle_beta   90.00
_cell.angle_gamma   90.00
#
_symmetry.space_group_name_H-M   'P 1'
#
loop_
_entity.id
_entity.type
_entity.pdbx_description
1 polymer ?
#
loop_
_entity_poly.entity_id
_entity_poly.type
_entity_poly.pdbx_seq_one_letter_code
_entity_poly.pdbx_strand_id
1 'polypeptide(L)'
;MRKMIKSSEEFEKASRLVSKVICVDERLPNPVFKVSFPNKVVFDFDYVMSYQFWDELEKIMDTFGDSSVIMAVLDPDPVNYYYSEFSQYNWCVLQKGTTADEYWNILNQGTEESPADAILSNSEIVIWLSSSLNWAIGIPEDVTNKLMKHYSIKN
;
A
#
# COMPACT_ATOMS: atom_id res chain seq x y z
N MET A 1 2.88 -7.16 -16.09
CA MET A 1 3.44 -5.89 -16.63
C MET A 1 3.07 -4.80 -15.65
N ARG A 2 4.07 -4.10 -15.08
CA ARG A 2 3.86 -3.02 -14.09
C ARG A 2 3.10 -1.82 -14.68
N LYS A 3 2.29 -1.14 -13.86
CA LYS A 3 1.68 0.14 -14.23
C LYS A 3 1.53 1.07 -13.03
N MET A 4 2.45 2.04 -12.90
CA MET A 4 2.19 3.24 -12.10
C MET A 4 0.95 3.93 -12.67
N ILE A 5 0.05 4.38 -11.79
CA ILE A 5 -1.12 5.15 -12.19
C ILE A 5 -0.66 6.56 -12.52
N LYS A 6 -0.91 7.00 -13.76
CA LYS A 6 -0.48 8.32 -14.26
C LYS A 6 -1.62 9.23 -14.67
N SER A 7 -2.73 8.68 -15.15
CA SER A 7 -3.89 9.49 -15.54
C SER A 7 -4.84 9.69 -14.37
N SER A 8 -5.49 10.85 -14.35
CA SER A 8 -6.56 11.13 -13.39
C SER A 8 -7.71 10.12 -13.49
N GLU A 9 -8.05 9.65 -14.69
CA GLU A 9 -9.10 8.65 -14.88
C GLU A 9 -8.77 7.31 -14.20
N GLU A 10 -7.53 6.84 -14.32
CA GLU A 10 -7.07 5.62 -13.65
C GLU A 10 -7.04 5.79 -12.13
N PHE A 11 -6.56 6.95 -11.68
CA PHE A 11 -6.55 7.31 -10.27
C PHE A 11 -7.95 7.36 -9.67
N GLU A 12 -8.90 8.03 -10.33
CA GLU A 12 -10.29 8.12 -9.87
C GLU A 12 -10.95 6.74 -9.77
N LYS A 13 -10.69 5.85 -10.74
CA LYS A 13 -11.19 4.46 -10.71
C LYS A 13 -10.61 3.69 -9.53
N ALA A 14 -9.31 3.74 -9.32
CA ALA A 14 -8.64 3.08 -8.20
C ALA A 14 -9.09 3.66 -6.85
N SER A 15 -9.16 4.98 -6.74
CA SER A 15 -9.57 5.70 -5.52
C SER A 15 -11.01 5.35 -5.13
N ARG A 16 -11.92 5.18 -6.09
CA ARG A 16 -13.28 4.67 -5.83
C ARG A 16 -13.30 3.24 -5.28
N LEU A 17 -12.33 2.39 -5.61
CA LEU A 17 -12.22 1.04 -5.03
C LEU A 17 -11.65 1.11 -3.63
N VAL A 18 -10.57 1.86 -3.44
CA VAL A 18 -9.94 2.07 -2.14
C VAL A 18 -10.91 2.67 -1.12
N SER A 19 -11.66 3.71 -1.51
CA SER A 19 -12.63 4.38 -0.63
C SER A 19 -13.85 3.52 -0.24
N LYS A 20 -14.13 2.42 -0.94
CA LYS A 20 -15.14 1.43 -0.49
C LYS A 20 -14.67 0.62 0.71
N VAL A 21 -13.35 0.41 0.79
CA VAL A 21 -12.72 -0.48 1.76
C VAL A 21 -12.16 0.32 2.94
N ILE A 22 -11.76 1.57 2.71
CA ILE A 22 -11.04 2.41 3.67
C ILE A 22 -11.76 3.74 3.92
N CYS A 23 -11.77 4.19 5.18
CA CYS A 23 -12.08 5.56 5.58
C CYS A 23 -10.80 6.39 5.42
N VAL A 24 -10.71 7.11 4.30
CA VAL A 24 -9.56 7.97 3.98
C VAL A 24 -9.44 9.14 4.97
N ASP A 25 -10.57 9.58 5.55
CA ASP A 25 -10.62 10.68 6.52
C ASP A 25 -10.39 10.24 7.98
N GLU A 26 -10.30 8.93 8.25
CA GLU A 26 -10.10 8.43 9.61
C GLU A 26 -8.67 7.97 9.84
N ARG A 27 -8.01 8.62 10.80
CA ARG A 27 -6.73 8.17 11.35
C ARG A 27 -6.96 7.24 12.53
N LEU A 28 -5.98 6.37 12.77
CA LEU A 28 -5.99 5.53 13.96
C LEU A 28 -6.02 6.38 15.25
N PRO A 29 -6.70 5.89 16.31
CA PRO A 29 -7.16 4.50 16.53
C PRO A 29 -8.50 4.14 15.88
N ASN A 30 -9.11 5.03 15.11
CA ASN A 30 -10.39 4.73 14.46
C ASN A 30 -10.22 3.68 13.34
N PRO A 31 -11.26 2.88 13.03
CA PRO A 31 -11.16 1.80 12.06
C PRO A 31 -10.88 2.36 10.66
N VAL A 32 -9.63 2.23 10.20
CA VAL A 32 -9.22 2.60 8.83
C VAL A 32 -10.02 1.82 7.79
N PHE A 33 -10.48 0.61 8.12
CA PHE A 33 -11.30 -0.22 7.23
C PHE A 33 -12.80 -0.06 7.49
N LYS A 34 -13.55 0.30 6.43
CA LYS A 34 -15.03 0.36 6.42
C LYS A 34 -15.68 -1.02 6.37
N VAL A 35 -14.93 -2.02 5.90
CA VAL A 35 -15.43 -3.38 5.70
C VAL A 35 -14.79 -4.30 6.75
N SER A 36 -15.61 -5.14 7.38
CA SER A 36 -15.11 -6.19 8.24
C SER A 36 -14.58 -7.34 7.39
N PHE A 37 -13.26 -7.46 7.29
CA PHE A 37 -12.65 -8.66 6.73
C PHE A 37 -12.80 -9.83 7.70
N PRO A 38 -13.21 -11.02 7.22
CA PRO A 38 -13.44 -12.19 8.08
C PRO A 38 -12.16 -12.68 8.76
N ASN A 39 -11.00 -12.42 8.14
CA ASN A 39 -9.68 -12.76 8.65
C ASN A 39 -8.82 -11.50 8.67
N LYS A 40 -8.02 -11.31 9.73
CA LYS A 40 -7.09 -10.18 9.87
C LYS A 40 -5.69 -10.73 10.09
N VAL A 41 -4.75 -10.24 9.29
CA VAL A 41 -3.32 -10.51 9.44
C VAL A 41 -2.63 -9.18 9.66
N VAL A 42 -1.68 -9.14 10.59
CA VAL A 42 -0.86 -7.97 10.85
C VAL A 42 0.54 -8.28 10.32
N PHE A 43 1.08 -7.36 9.52
CA PHE A 43 2.45 -7.43 9.04
C PHE A 43 3.26 -6.29 9.66
N ASP A 44 4.57 -6.52 9.76
CA ASP A 44 5.51 -5.48 10.10
C ASP A 44 5.71 -4.51 8.91
N PHE A 45 5.81 -3.20 9.17
CA PHE A 45 5.92 -2.19 8.11
C PHE A 45 7.21 -2.37 7.31
N ASP A 46 8.35 -2.51 7.99
CA ASP A 46 9.64 -2.72 7.33
C ASP A 46 9.63 -4.03 6.54
N TYR A 47 8.95 -5.05 7.06
CA TYR A 47 8.78 -6.30 6.33
C TYR A 47 7.97 -6.09 5.05
N VAL A 48 6.79 -5.46 5.11
CA VAL A 48 5.97 -5.25 3.90
C VAL A 48 6.65 -4.35 2.90
N MET A 49 7.42 -3.37 3.36
CA MET A 49 8.18 -2.47 2.50
C MET A 49 9.53 -3.08 2.07
N SER A 50 9.76 -4.39 2.24
CA SER A 50 11.01 -5.08 1.88
C SER A 50 10.94 -5.80 0.54
N TYR A 51 12.10 -6.05 -0.06
CA TYR A 51 12.25 -6.86 -1.28
C TYR A 51 11.57 -8.24 -1.14
N GLN A 52 11.75 -8.89 0.00
CA GLN A 52 11.34 -10.27 0.27
C GLN A 52 9.82 -10.41 0.40
N PHE A 53 9.12 -9.32 0.69
CA PHE A 53 7.67 -9.35 0.85
C PHE A 53 6.93 -9.71 -0.42
N TRP A 54 7.52 -9.45 -1.60
CA TRP A 54 6.89 -9.81 -2.87
C TRP A 54 6.49 -11.29 -2.92
N ASP A 55 7.36 -12.19 -2.46
CA ASP A 55 7.08 -13.63 -2.47
C ASP A 55 5.90 -14.00 -1.58
N GLU A 56 5.70 -13.29 -0.47
CA GLU A 56 4.52 -13.46 0.39
C GLU A 56 3.28 -12.84 -0.24
N LEU A 57 3.39 -11.66 -0.83
CA LEU A 57 2.30 -11.01 -1.53
C LEU A 57 1.78 -11.88 -2.70
N GLU A 58 2.67 -12.48 -3.47
CA GLU A 58 2.32 -13.39 -4.57
C GLU A 58 1.58 -14.63 -4.05
N LYS A 59 2.05 -15.25 -2.95
CA LYS A 59 1.34 -16.37 -2.30
C LYS A 59 -0.05 -15.98 -1.83
N ILE A 60 -0.22 -14.78 -1.27
CA ILE A 60 -1.53 -14.27 -0.84
C ILE A 60 -2.43 -14.11 -2.07
N MET A 61 -1.94 -13.48 -3.15
CA MET A 61 -2.68 -13.34 -4.40
C MET A 61 -3.11 -14.71 -4.96
N ASP A 62 -2.21 -15.70 -4.95
CA ASP A 62 -2.52 -17.06 -5.41
C ASP A 62 -3.56 -17.76 -4.55
N THR A 63 -3.48 -17.60 -3.23
CA THR A 63 -4.42 -18.19 -2.27
C THR A 63 -5.85 -17.70 -2.50
N PHE A 64 -6.01 -16.41 -2.83
CA PHE A 64 -7.32 -15.79 -3.05
C PHE A 64 -7.73 -15.72 -4.54
N GLY A 65 -6.88 -16.18 -5.45
CA GLY A 65 -7.15 -16.18 -6.89
C GLY A 65 -7.14 -14.78 -7.51
N ASP A 66 -6.43 -13.83 -6.91
CA ASP A 66 -6.34 -12.45 -7.37
C ASP A 66 -5.28 -12.30 -8.48
N SER A 67 -5.64 -11.59 -9.55
CA SER A 67 -4.72 -11.35 -10.68
C SER A 67 -3.90 -10.07 -10.52
N SER A 68 -4.31 -9.19 -9.60
CA SER A 68 -3.61 -7.94 -9.32
C SER A 68 -3.95 -7.38 -7.94
N VAL A 69 -3.11 -6.44 -7.51
CA VAL A 69 -3.25 -5.69 -6.27
C VAL A 69 -2.99 -4.22 -6.58
N ILE A 70 -3.82 -3.33 -6.04
CA ILE A 70 -3.56 -1.89 -6.03
C ILE A 70 -2.69 -1.60 -4.82
N MET A 71 -1.50 -1.06 -5.05
CA MET A 71 -0.68 -0.45 -3.99
C MET A 71 -0.94 1.06 -4.01
N ALA A 72 -1.30 1.62 -2.86
CA ALA A 72 -1.72 3.01 -2.75
C ALA A 72 -1.14 3.66 -1.49
N VAL A 73 -0.45 4.79 -1.69
CA VAL A 73 0.00 5.67 -0.60
C VAL A 73 -1.13 6.64 -0.25
N LEU A 74 -1.57 6.63 1.00
CA LEU A 74 -2.65 7.49 1.50
C LEU A 74 -2.13 8.69 2.28
N ASP A 75 -0.94 8.58 2.87
CA ASP A 75 -0.25 9.65 3.58
C ASP A 75 1.26 9.55 3.29
N PRO A 76 1.91 10.57 2.71
CA PRO A 76 1.35 11.87 2.27
C PRO A 76 0.22 11.75 1.23
N ASP A 77 -0.65 12.77 1.18
CA ASP A 77 -1.84 12.76 0.32
C ASP A 77 -1.45 12.60 -1.17
N PRO A 78 -2.05 11.64 -1.90
CA PRO A 78 -1.64 11.34 -3.28
C PRO A 78 -1.91 12.48 -4.26
N VAL A 79 -2.83 13.40 -3.96
CA VAL A 79 -3.21 14.51 -4.85
C VAL A 79 -2.58 15.82 -4.39
N ASN A 80 -2.79 16.18 -3.13
CA ASN A 80 -2.41 17.48 -2.56
C ASN A 80 -0.93 17.58 -2.21
N TYR A 81 -0.21 16.45 -2.21
CA TYR A 81 1.24 16.43 -2.05
C TYR A 81 1.91 15.88 -3.31
N TYR A 82 1.75 14.58 -3.60
CA TYR A 82 2.53 13.98 -4.68
C TYR A 82 2.15 14.49 -6.08
N TYR A 83 0.86 14.60 -6.38
CA TYR A 83 0.45 15.01 -7.72
C TYR A 83 0.70 16.50 -7.95
N SER A 84 0.44 17.35 -6.95
CA SER A 84 0.71 18.78 -7.04
C SER A 84 2.19 19.11 -7.17
N GLU A 85 3.06 18.44 -6.40
CA GLU A 85 4.50 18.72 -6.40
C GLU A 85 5.23 17.99 -7.53
N PHE A 86 4.84 16.75 -7.86
CA PHE A 86 5.63 15.88 -8.74
C PHE A 86 4.86 15.29 -9.93
N SER A 87 3.58 15.63 -10.11
CA SER A 87 2.72 15.06 -11.16
C SER A 87 2.64 13.52 -11.12
N GLN A 88 2.71 12.94 -9.91
CA GLN A 88 2.59 11.50 -9.67
C GLN A 88 1.66 11.25 -8.49
N TYR A 89 0.96 10.11 -8.46
CA TYR A 89 0.09 9.77 -7.32
C TYR A 89 0.77 8.86 -6.30
N ASN A 90 1.92 8.27 -6.63
CA ASN A 90 2.54 7.17 -5.89
C ASN A 90 1.61 5.97 -5.65
N TRP A 91 0.75 5.70 -6.64
CA TRP A 91 -0.13 4.52 -6.69
C TRP A 91 0.24 3.66 -7.88
N CYS A 92 0.13 2.35 -7.74
CA CYS A 92 0.38 1.41 -8.83
C CYS A 92 -0.50 0.17 -8.78
N VAL A 93 -0.60 -0.50 -9.93
CA VAL A 93 -1.18 -1.84 -10.02
C VAL A 93 -0.05 -2.85 -10.18
N LEU A 94 0.09 -3.72 -9.19
CA LEU A 94 0.98 -4.88 -9.20
C LEU A 94 0.19 -6.05 -9.80
N GLN A 95 0.71 -6.65 -10.86
CA GLN A 95 0.03 -7.77 -11.53
C GLN A 95 0.68 -9.09 -11.12
N LYS A 96 -0.07 -10.18 -11.22
CA LYS A 96 0.51 -11.51 -11.16
C LYS A 96 1.61 -11.66 -12.22
N GLY A 97 2.76 -12.21 -11.83
CA GLY A 97 3.97 -12.26 -12.67
C GLY A 97 4.82 -10.98 -12.67
N THR A 98 4.48 -9.98 -11.85
CA THR A 98 5.47 -8.97 -11.42
C THR A 98 6.60 -9.67 -10.66
N THR A 99 7.83 -9.16 -10.76
CA THR A 99 8.98 -9.73 -10.05
C THR A 99 9.28 -8.96 -8.76
N ALA A 100 10.00 -9.60 -7.83
CA ALA A 100 10.49 -8.93 -6.63
C ALA A 100 11.36 -7.70 -6.96
N ASP A 101 12.18 -7.77 -8.02
CA ASP A 101 12.95 -6.63 -8.52
C ASP A 101 12.04 -5.48 -8.99
N GLU A 102 10.97 -5.79 -9.73
CA GLU A 102 10.01 -4.78 -10.18
C GLU A 102 9.28 -4.14 -8.99
N TYR A 103 8.87 -4.94 -8.02
CA TYR A 103 8.25 -4.47 -6.78
C TYR A 103 9.19 -3.56 -5.99
N TRP A 104 10.42 -4.01 -5.75
CA TRP A 104 11.43 -3.25 -5.03
C TRP A 104 11.80 -1.94 -5.74
N ASN A 105 11.89 -1.97 -7.07
CA ASN A 105 12.12 -0.78 -7.85
C ASN A 105 10.98 0.23 -7.71
N ILE A 106 9.72 -0.21 -7.64
CA ILE A 106 8.57 0.69 -7.41
C ILE A 106 8.68 1.34 -6.03
N LEU A 107 8.99 0.57 -4.99
CA LEU A 107 9.14 1.10 -3.63
C LEU A 107 10.24 2.18 -3.56
N ASN A 108 11.36 1.96 -4.26
CA ASN A 108 12.49 2.89 -4.30
C ASN A 108 12.36 3.99 -5.36
N GLN A 109 11.29 3.98 -6.16
CA GLN A 109 11.11 4.95 -7.22
C GLN A 109 10.68 6.30 -6.64
N GLY A 110 11.66 7.17 -6.39
CA GLY A 110 11.43 8.60 -6.18
C GLY A 110 11.30 9.35 -7.50
N THR A 111 11.05 10.65 -7.41
CA THR A 111 11.09 11.55 -8.58
C THR A 111 12.53 12.00 -8.82
N GLU A 112 12.87 12.41 -10.04
CA GLU A 112 14.23 12.94 -10.31
C GLU A 112 14.52 14.19 -9.47
N GLU A 113 13.49 14.99 -9.22
CA GLU A 113 13.53 16.22 -8.45
C GLU A 113 13.64 15.96 -6.95
N SER A 114 13.11 14.83 -6.48
CA SER A 114 13.21 14.41 -5.08
C SER A 114 13.24 12.89 -4.93
N PRO A 115 14.44 12.29 -4.92
CA PRO A 115 14.62 10.87 -4.62
C PRO A 115 14.13 10.48 -3.22
N ALA A 116 14.08 11.44 -2.29
CA ALA A 116 13.58 11.23 -0.93
C ALA A 116 12.06 11.02 -0.88
N ASP A 117 11.33 11.36 -1.94
CA ASP A 117 9.88 11.18 -2.07
C ASP A 117 9.48 9.81 -2.65
N ALA A 118 10.41 8.85 -2.66
CA ALA A 118 10.10 7.46 -2.95
C ALA A 118 9.10 6.89 -1.92
N ILE A 119 8.27 5.94 -2.36
CA ILE A 119 7.28 5.26 -1.49
C ILE A 119 7.96 4.69 -0.24
N LEU A 120 9.12 4.06 -0.39
CA LEU A 120 9.90 3.50 0.72
C LEU A 120 10.38 4.55 1.74
N SER A 121 10.62 5.78 1.30
CA SER A 121 11.29 6.82 2.10
C SER A 121 10.34 7.85 2.68
N ASN A 122 9.18 8.09 2.05
CA ASN A 122 8.24 9.12 2.46
C ASN A 122 6.81 8.61 2.41
N SER A 123 6.46 7.55 3.15
CA SER A 123 5.07 7.13 3.30
C SER A 123 4.78 6.64 4.71
N GLU A 124 3.66 7.11 5.25
CA GLU A 124 3.20 6.82 6.61
C GLU A 124 2.03 5.82 6.60
N ILE A 125 1.22 5.87 5.54
CA ILE A 125 0.07 4.97 5.34
C ILE A 125 0.12 4.43 3.92
N VAL A 126 0.35 3.12 3.80
CA VAL A 126 0.32 2.39 2.52
C VAL A 126 -0.64 1.22 2.61
N ILE A 127 -1.34 0.98 1.50
CA ILE A 127 -2.30 -0.10 1.39
C ILE A 127 -2.04 -0.96 0.16
N TRP A 128 -2.35 -2.24 0.27
CA TRP A 128 -2.43 -3.22 -0.80
C TRP A 128 -3.86 -3.75 -0.84
N LEU A 129 -4.59 -3.44 -1.89
CA LEU A 129 -5.98 -3.84 -2.07
C LEU A 129 -6.11 -4.86 -3.20
N SER A 130 -6.68 -6.02 -2.90
CA SER A 130 -6.84 -7.10 -3.88
C SER A 130 -7.86 -6.77 -4.96
N SER A 131 -7.68 -7.33 -6.16
CA SER A 131 -8.60 -7.14 -7.29
C SER A 131 -10.04 -7.61 -7.01
N SER A 132 -10.19 -8.63 -6.17
CA SER A 132 -11.48 -9.17 -5.73
C SER A 132 -12.12 -8.39 -4.59
N LEU A 133 -11.38 -7.49 -3.94
CA LEU A 133 -11.76 -6.77 -2.72
C LEU A 133 -12.02 -7.69 -1.50
N ASN A 134 -11.59 -8.94 -1.55
CA ASN A 134 -11.78 -9.92 -0.46
C ASN A 134 -10.76 -9.75 0.66
N TRP A 135 -9.64 -9.10 0.39
CA TRP A 135 -8.61 -8.79 1.38
C TRP A 135 -7.93 -7.47 1.06
N ALA A 136 -7.39 -6.84 2.10
CA ALA A 136 -6.52 -5.70 2.01
C ALA A 136 -5.45 -5.79 3.10
N ILE A 137 -4.27 -5.28 2.80
CA ILE A 137 -3.21 -5.03 3.78
C ILE A 137 -3.15 -3.51 3.92
N GLY A 138 -3.26 -2.99 5.13
CA GLY A 138 -3.13 -1.57 5.40
C GLY A 138 -2.17 -1.41 6.55
N ILE A 139 -1.12 -0.61 6.33
CA ILE A 139 -0.07 -0.42 7.33
C ILE A 139 0.07 1.07 7.61
N PRO A 140 -0.35 1.50 8.79
CA PRO A 140 0.06 2.76 9.39
C PRO A 140 1.40 2.53 10.10
N GLU A 141 2.44 3.25 9.71
CA GLU A 141 3.78 3.18 10.32
C GLU A 141 3.70 3.24 11.87
N ASP A 142 2.82 4.10 12.37
CA ASP A 142 2.63 4.39 13.79
C ASP A 142 1.93 3.24 14.57
N VAL A 143 1.20 2.35 13.89
CA VAL A 143 0.52 1.20 14.51
C VAL A 143 1.41 -0.02 14.63
N THR A 144 2.27 -0.27 13.66
CA THR A 144 3.23 -1.37 13.73
C THR A 144 4.12 -1.21 14.95
N ASN A 145 4.63 0.01 15.17
CA ASN A 145 5.45 0.36 16.33
C ASN A 145 4.69 0.25 17.67
N LYS A 146 3.38 0.56 17.70
CA LYS A 146 2.55 0.46 18.92
C LYS A 146 2.10 -0.99 19.21
N LEU A 147 1.72 -1.77 18.20
CA LEU A 147 1.34 -3.17 18.35
C LEU A 147 2.56 -4.05 18.68
N MET A 148 3.70 -3.85 18.02
CA MET A 148 4.94 -4.59 18.33
C MET A 148 5.46 -4.29 19.73
N LYS A 149 5.27 -3.08 20.26
CA LYS A 149 5.53 -2.77 21.68
C LYS A 149 4.54 -3.43 22.64
N HIS A 150 3.30 -3.66 22.22
CA HIS A 150 2.28 -4.34 23.04
C HIS A 150 2.48 -5.87 23.05
N TYR A 151 3.01 -6.45 21.97
CA TYR A 151 3.34 -7.88 21.86
C TYR A 151 4.79 -8.22 22.23
N SER A 152 5.69 -7.24 22.35
CA SER A 152 7.00 -7.41 23.01
C SER A 152 6.81 -7.44 24.53
N ILE A 153 6.29 -8.57 25.02
CA ILE A 153 6.42 -8.94 26.43
C ILE A 153 7.92 -9.10 26.71
N LYS A 154 8.36 -8.33 27.72
CA LYS A 154 9.62 -8.45 28.46
C LYS A 154 10.31 -9.81 28.29
N ASN A 155 11.52 -9.78 27.74
CA ASN A 155 12.59 -10.63 28.25
C ASN A 155 13.32 -9.86 29.35
#